data_AF-A0A970JMU7-F1
#
_entry.id   AF-A0A970JMU7-F1
#
_cell.length_a   1.000
_cell.length_b   1.000
_cell.length_c   1.000
_cell.angle_alpha   90.00
_cell.angle_beta   90.00
_cell.angle_gamma   90.00
#
_symmetry.space_group_name_H-M   'P 1'
#
loop_
_entity.id
_entity.type
_entity.pdbx_description
1 polymer ?
#
loop_
_entity_poly.entity_id
_entity_poly.type
_entity_poly.pdbx_seq_one_letter_code
_entity_poly.pdbx_strand_id
1 'polypeptide(L)'
;MKLLKRENWWIWLLLLISGNGTSNIVLGALLDVYDKDAWYAKWQNWVLGLVCFIFPFFIMLSIFIIQITCLSAAKLDVPGKEIYLSPYIWLILLIVPVIGWILFVTLLIYVTIWPLVMLYRGEGEKYIFSPENS
;
A
#
# COMPACT_ATOMS: atom_id res chain seq x y z
N MET A 1 -30.17 -1.98 -4.41
CA MET A 1 -28.85 -2.53 -4.79
C MET A 1 -28.87 -3.14 -6.20
N LYS A 2 -28.84 -2.33 -7.28
CA LYS A 2 -28.73 -2.87 -8.66
C LYS A 2 -27.27 -3.11 -9.07
N LEU A 3 -26.33 -2.32 -8.55
CA LEU A 3 -24.91 -2.37 -8.89
C LEU A 3 -24.19 -3.65 -8.46
N LEU A 4 -24.69 -4.38 -7.46
CA LEU A 4 -24.09 -5.65 -6.98
C LEU A 4 -24.50 -6.87 -7.83
N LYS A 5 -25.45 -6.71 -8.75
CA LYS A 5 -25.86 -7.79 -9.64
C LYS A 5 -24.71 -8.18 -10.55
N ARG A 6 -24.62 -9.47 -10.87
CA ARG A 6 -23.60 -10.01 -11.76
C ARG A 6 -23.56 -9.25 -13.08
N GLU A 7 -24.71 -8.89 -13.66
CA GLU A 7 -24.80 -8.15 -14.94
C GLU A 7 -24.02 -6.82 -14.95
N ASN A 8 -23.80 -6.21 -13.78
CA ASN A 8 -23.17 -4.90 -13.62
C ASN A 8 -21.68 -5.00 -13.23
N TRP A 9 -21.07 -6.20 -13.26
CA TRP A 9 -19.66 -6.41 -12.89
C TRP A 9 -18.68 -5.52 -13.69
N TRP A 10 -18.98 -5.24 -14.95
CA TRP A 10 -18.14 -4.43 -15.83
C TRP A 10 -18.08 -2.96 -15.38
N ILE A 11 -19.13 -2.45 -14.71
CA ILE A 11 -19.13 -1.10 -14.11
C ILE A 11 -18.04 -1.04 -13.03
N TRP A 12 -17.93 -2.08 -12.20
CA TRP A 12 -16.89 -2.19 -11.18
C TRP A 12 -15.49 -2.29 -11.77
N LEU A 13 -15.33 -2.95 -12.92
CA LEU A 13 -14.05 -2.97 -13.65
C LEU A 13 -13.66 -1.55 -14.11
N LEU A 14 -14.59 -0.80 -14.70
CA LEU A 14 -14.33 0.58 -15.13
C LEU A 14 -13.99 1.49 -13.95
N LEU A 15 -14.71 1.35 -12.82
CA LEU A 15 -14.42 2.09 -11.59
C LEU A 15 -13.08 1.70 -10.97
N LEU A 16 -12.68 0.44 -11.06
CA LEU A 16 -11.38 -0.04 -10.60
C LEU A 16 -10.23 0.63 -11.35
N ILE A 17 -10.33 0.69 -12.68
CA ILE A 17 -9.30 1.27 -13.56
C ILE A 17 -9.26 2.79 -13.41
N SER A 18 -10.42 3.46 -13.45
CA SER A 18 -10.50 4.93 -13.36
C SER A 18 -10.20 5.47 -11.95
N GLY A 19 -10.60 4.73 -10.91
CA GLY A 19 -10.46 5.12 -9.51
C GLY A 19 -9.21 4.57 -8.81
N ASN A 20 -8.35 3.83 -9.51
CA ASN A 20 -7.13 3.21 -8.96
C ASN A 20 -7.37 2.50 -7.61
N GLY A 21 -8.40 1.65 -7.55
CA GLY A 21 -8.75 0.91 -6.33
C GLY A 21 -9.74 1.58 -5.38
N THR A 22 -10.04 2.87 -5.53
CA THR A 22 -11.07 3.55 -4.69
C THR A 22 -12.47 2.97 -4.85
N SER A 23 -12.74 2.26 -5.96
CA SER A 23 -13.98 1.51 -6.14
C SER A 23 -14.21 0.46 -5.04
N ASN A 24 -13.16 -0.12 -4.46
CA ASN A 24 -13.29 -1.08 -3.35
C ASN A 24 -13.76 -0.42 -2.05
N ILE A 25 -13.50 0.87 -1.86
CA ILE A 25 -14.04 1.67 -0.73
C ILE A 25 -15.55 1.82 -0.91
N VAL A 26 -15.99 2.18 -2.11
CA VAL A 26 -17.43 2.29 -2.43
C VAL A 26 -18.12 0.94 -2.33
N LEU A 27 -17.47 -0.14 -2.76
CA LEU A 27 -17.99 -1.50 -2.60
C LEU A 27 -18.13 -1.88 -1.12
N GLY A 28 -17.15 -1.53 -0.29
CA GLY A 28 -17.22 -1.71 1.15
C GLY A 28 -18.42 -0.98 1.77
N ALA A 29 -18.72 0.24 1.31
CA ALA A 29 -19.88 0.99 1.77
C ALA A 29 -21.20 0.31 1.36
N LEU A 30 -21.28 -0.24 0.15
CA LEU A 30 -22.47 -0.96 -0.33
C LEU A 30 -22.68 -2.31 0.36
N LEU A 31 -21.63 -2.90 0.92
CA LEU A 31 -21.65 -4.15 1.68
C LEU A 31 -21.70 -3.92 3.20
N ASP A 32 -21.81 -2.66 3.64
CA ASP A 32 -21.89 -2.25 5.05
C ASP A 32 -20.78 -2.84 5.94
N VAL A 33 -19.53 -2.89 5.44
CA VAL A 33 -18.38 -3.49 6.17
C VAL A 33 -17.64 -2.50 7.08
N TYR A 34 -18.13 -1.26 7.21
CA TYR A 34 -17.48 -0.22 7.99
C TYR A 34 -17.90 -0.26 9.46
N ASP A 35 -16.91 -0.37 10.34
CA ASP A 35 -17.04 -0.40 11.79
C ASP A 35 -16.50 0.91 12.39
N LYS A 36 -17.29 1.52 13.28
CA LYS A 36 -16.97 2.79 13.96
C LYS A 36 -15.87 2.65 15.02
N ASP A 37 -15.66 1.45 15.55
CA ASP A 37 -14.65 1.20 16.59
C ASP A 37 -13.30 0.74 16.00
N ALA A 38 -13.25 0.49 14.69
CA ALA A 38 -12.06 0.02 13.98
C ALA A 38 -10.93 1.06 13.90
N TRP A 39 -9.72 0.58 13.56
CA TRP A 39 -8.53 1.42 13.48
C TRP A 39 -8.63 2.55 12.45
N TYR A 40 -9.34 2.34 11.33
CA TYR A 40 -9.53 3.34 10.28
C TYR A 40 -10.55 4.42 10.65
N ALA A 41 -11.32 4.26 11.73
CA ALA A 41 -12.22 5.32 12.23
C ALA A 41 -11.49 6.34 13.12
N LYS A 42 -10.32 5.95 13.68
CA LYS A 42 -9.55 6.78 14.61
C LYS A 42 -8.62 7.73 13.83
N TRP A 43 -8.94 9.02 13.84
CA TRP A 43 -8.18 10.05 13.08
C TRP A 43 -6.69 10.08 13.44
N GLN A 44 -6.33 9.74 14.68
CA GLN A 44 -4.93 9.70 15.13
C GLN A 44 -4.08 8.75 14.28
N ASN A 45 -4.65 7.62 13.85
CA ASN A 45 -3.95 6.63 13.02
C ASN A 45 -3.68 7.17 11.61
N TRP A 46 -4.58 7.99 11.06
CA TRP A 46 -4.38 8.64 9.76
C TRP A 46 -3.29 9.70 9.82
N VAL A 47 -3.23 10.48 10.90
CA VAL A 47 -2.15 11.45 11.12
C VAL A 47 -0.81 10.74 11.29
N LEU A 48 -0.76 9.64 12.03
CA LEU A 48 0.44 8.80 12.12
C LEU A 48 0.87 8.31 10.73
N GLY A 49 -0.08 7.83 9.92
CA GLY A 49 0.15 7.43 8.53
C GLY A 49 0.73 8.55 7.67
N LEU A 50 0.23 9.78 7.82
CA LEU A 50 0.74 10.96 7.10
C LEU A 50 2.17 11.31 7.54
N VAL A 51 2.48 11.21 8.83
CA VAL A 51 3.85 11.41 9.34
C VAL A 51 4.81 10.35 8.78
N CYS A 52 4.37 9.11 8.58
CA CYS A 52 5.17 8.08 7.92
C CYS A 52 5.55 8.43 6.48
N PHE A 53 4.81 9.30 5.78
CA PHE A 53 5.22 9.83 4.46
C PHE A 53 6.37 10.84 4.53
N ILE A 54 6.70 11.38 5.71
CA ILE A 54 7.89 12.21 5.94
C ILE A 54 9.13 11.32 6.17
N PHE A 55 8.93 10.07 6.58
CA PHE A 55 10.02 9.13 6.86
C PHE A 55 11.00 8.90 5.68
N PRO A 56 10.55 8.80 4.40
CA PRO A 56 11.44 8.77 3.25
C PRO A 56 12.42 9.95 3.17
N PHE A 57 12.01 11.15 3.58
CA PHE A 57 12.90 12.31 3.62
C PHE A 57 14.02 12.11 4.65
N PHE A 58 13.70 11.61 5.84
CA PHE A 58 14.70 11.31 6.86
C PHE A 58 15.62 10.15 6.46
N ILE A 59 15.12 9.15 5.73
CA ILE A 59 15.95 8.08 5.16
C ILE A 59 16.96 8.69 4.17
N MET A 60 16.52 9.55 3.25
CA MET A 60 17.42 10.21 2.29
C MET A 60 18.45 11.12 2.99
N LEU A 61 18.04 11.85 4.01
CA LEU A 61 18.95 12.67 4.81
C LEU A 61 20.00 11.81 5.53
N SER A 62 19.61 10.65 6.06
CA SER A 62 20.51 9.70 6.72
C SER A 62 21.53 9.11 5.74
N ILE A 63 21.08 8.72 4.54
CA ILE A 63 21.95 8.27 3.44
C ILE A 63 22.96 9.36 3.07
N PHE A 64 22.49 10.61 2.96
CA PHE A 64 23.36 11.74 2.67
C PHE A 64 24.41 11.98 3.76
N ILE A 65 24.01 11.95 5.05
CA ILE A 65 24.93 12.09 6.18
C ILE A 65 25.99 10.98 6.16
N ILE A 66 25.57 9.72 5.95
CA ILE A 66 26.49 8.58 5.85
C ILE A 66 27.47 8.79 4.70
N GLN A 67 26.99 9.17 3.52
CA GLN A 67 27.82 9.40 2.34
C GLN A 67 28.88 10.50 2.60
N ILE A 68 28.47 11.65 3.14
CA ILE A 68 29.40 12.74 3.48
C ILE A 68 30.39 12.33 4.57
N THR A 69 29.96 11.53 5.55
CA THR A 69 30.82 11.01 6.61
C THR A 69 31.89 10.07 6.03
N CYS A 70 31.51 9.14 5.15
CA CYS A 70 32.46 8.23 4.48
C CYS A 70 33.46 9.00 3.62
N LEU A 71 33.02 10.00 2.86
CA LEU A 71 33.92 10.84 2.06
C LEU A 71 34.88 11.66 2.93
N SER A 72 34.40 12.18 4.06
CA SER A 72 35.22 12.93 5.02
C SER A 72 36.25 12.02 5.69
N ALA A 73 35.86 10.83 6.13
CA ALA A 73 36.75 9.82 6.69
C ALA A 73 37.82 9.37 5.69
N ALA A 74 37.44 9.21 4.41
CA ALA A 74 38.39 8.89 3.34
C ALA A 74 39.42 9.99 3.12
N LYS A 75 39.03 11.28 3.20
CA LYS A 75 39.95 12.42 3.14
C LYS A 75 40.89 12.50 4.34
N LEU A 76 40.46 12.05 5.51
CA LEU A 76 41.25 12.01 6.74
C LEU A 76 42.06 10.70 6.88
N ASP A 77 42.09 9.87 5.84
CA ASP A 77 42.83 8.59 5.78
C ASP A 77 42.47 7.60 6.90
N VAL A 78 41.20 7.59 7.31
CA VAL A 78 40.71 6.65 8.33
C VAL A 78 40.80 5.20 7.81
N PRO A 79 41.32 4.25 8.61
CA PRO A 79 41.40 2.84 8.20
C PRO A 79 40.02 2.25 7.90
N GLY A 80 39.93 1.44 6.83
CA GLY A 80 38.68 0.79 6.41
C GLY A 80 37.79 1.61 5.47
N LYS A 81 38.25 2.77 4.98
CA LYS A 81 37.53 3.65 4.03
C LYS A 81 37.01 2.95 2.77
N GLU A 82 37.68 1.91 2.30
CA GLU A 82 37.31 1.15 1.10
C GLU A 82 36.05 0.31 1.28
N ILE A 83 35.78 -0.14 2.50
CA ILE A 83 34.61 -0.95 2.83
C ILE A 83 33.35 -0.09 2.74
N TYR A 84 33.34 1.07 3.40
CA TYR A 84 32.14 1.93 3.47
C TYR A 84 31.83 2.69 2.19
N LEU A 85 32.82 2.92 1.33
CA LEU A 85 32.63 3.49 -0.01
C LEU A 85 32.26 2.44 -1.07
N SER A 86 32.24 1.16 -0.71
CA SER A 86 31.94 0.06 -1.63
C SER A 86 30.49 0.08 -2.11
N PRO A 87 30.22 0.11 -3.43
CA PRO A 87 28.86 0.04 -3.97
C PRO A 87 28.08 -1.21 -3.54
N TYR A 88 28.78 -2.31 -3.25
CA TYR A 88 28.15 -3.58 -2.87
C TYR A 88 27.42 -3.51 -1.53
N ILE A 89 27.94 -2.75 -0.56
CA ILE A 89 27.28 -2.58 0.75
C ILE A 89 25.96 -1.82 0.57
N TRP A 90 25.96 -0.76 -0.24
CA TRP A 90 24.77 0.02 -0.56
C TRP A 90 23.72 -0.81 -1.29
N LEU A 91 24.12 -1.68 -2.22
CA LEU A 91 23.21 -2.59 -2.90
C LEU A 91 22.54 -3.57 -1.92
N ILE A 92 23.27 -4.15 -0.98
CA ILE A 92 22.72 -5.08 0.02
C ILE A 92 21.68 -4.38 0.90
N LEU A 93 21.95 -3.15 1.34
CA LEU A 93 21.01 -2.35 2.14
C LEU A 93 19.69 -2.07 1.39
N LEU A 94 19.72 -2.03 0.06
CA LEU A 94 18.55 -1.75 -0.78
C LEU A 94 17.73 -3.01 -1.11
N ILE A 95 18.31 -4.21 -1.04
CA ILE A 95 17.62 -5.47 -1.38
C ILE A 95 16.44 -5.75 -0.44
N VAL A 96 16.64 -5.61 0.88
CA VAL A 96 15.61 -5.89 1.89
C VAL A 96 14.33 -5.07 1.68
N PRO A 97 14.39 -3.72 1.54
CA PRO A 97 13.18 -2.95 1.28
C PRO A 97 12.55 -3.29 -0.06
N VAL A 98 13.32 -3.56 -1.12
CA VAL A 98 12.77 -3.92 -2.44
C VAL A 98 11.93 -5.19 -2.39
N ILE A 99 12.39 -6.23 -1.70
CA ILE A 99 11.61 -7.48 -1.55
C ILE A 99 10.28 -7.20 -0.83
N GLY A 100 10.31 -6.40 0.23
CA GLY A 100 9.10 -5.98 0.95
C GLY A 100 8.09 -5.27 0.04
N TRP A 101 8.56 -4.34 -0.79
CA TRP A 101 7.72 -3.62 -1.75
C TRP A 101 7.10 -4.53 -2.80
N ILE A 102 7.86 -5.50 -3.33
CA ILE A 102 7.33 -6.46 -4.32
C ILE A 102 6.17 -7.28 -3.72
N LEU A 103 6.35 -7.81 -2.50
CA LEU A 103 5.31 -8.57 -1.81
C LEU A 103 4.09 -7.69 -1.52
N PHE A 104 4.31 -6.45 -1.08
CA PHE A 104 3.24 -5.49 -0.82
C PHE A 104 2.44 -5.16 -2.08
N VAL A 105 3.10 -4.89 -3.20
CA VAL A 105 2.45 -4.63 -4.49
C VAL A 105 1.66 -5.84 -4.96
N THR A 106 2.22 -7.04 -4.81
CA THR A 106 1.53 -8.29 -5.19
C THR A 106 0.26 -8.49 -4.37
N LEU A 107 0.33 -8.26 -3.05
CA LEU A 107 -0.83 -8.29 -2.17
C LEU A 107 -1.88 -7.25 -2.58
N LEU A 108 -1.46 -6.00 -2.83
CA LEU A 108 -2.35 -4.92 -3.26
C LEU A 108 -3.12 -5.28 -4.53
N ILE A 109 -2.43 -5.79 -5.55
CA ILE A 109 -3.07 -6.22 -6.80
C ILE A 109 -4.09 -7.33 -6.51
N TYR A 110 -3.69 -8.34 -5.72
CA TYR A 110 -4.57 -9.46 -5.37
C TYR A 110 -5.86 -9.00 -4.69
N VAL A 111 -5.75 -8.23 -3.59
CA VAL A 111 -6.93 -7.76 -2.83
C VAL A 111 -7.76 -6.75 -3.59
N THR A 112 -7.17 -6.07 -4.58
CA THR A 112 -7.88 -5.07 -5.40
C THR A 112 -8.72 -5.74 -6.49
N ILE A 113 -8.21 -6.82 -7.11
CA ILE A 113 -8.88 -7.50 -8.23
C ILE A 113 -9.87 -8.56 -7.74
N TRP A 114 -9.57 -9.26 -6.64
CA TRP A 114 -10.39 -10.39 -6.21
C TRP A 114 -11.88 -10.05 -5.92
N PRO A 115 -12.23 -8.89 -5.31
CA PRO A 115 -13.63 -8.49 -5.17
C PRO A 115 -14.38 -8.39 -6.50
N LEU A 116 -13.72 -7.89 -7.56
CA LEU A 116 -14.28 -7.82 -8.90
C LEU A 116 -14.57 -9.21 -9.48
N VAL A 117 -13.65 -10.17 -9.26
CA VAL A 117 -13.84 -11.56 -9.68
C VAL A 117 -15.05 -12.18 -8.97
N MET A 118 -15.24 -11.89 -7.69
CA MET A 118 -16.40 -12.39 -6.93
C MET A 118 -17.72 -11.74 -7.38
N LEU A 119 -17.71 -10.45 -7.72
CA LEU A 119 -18.87 -9.79 -8.34
C LEU A 119 -19.21 -10.41 -9.71
N TYR A 120 -18.21 -10.71 -10.53
CA TYR A 120 -18.40 -11.43 -11.79
C TYR A 120 -18.96 -12.85 -11.60
N ARG A 121 -18.63 -13.53 -10.49
CA ARG A 121 -19.19 -14.83 -10.13
C ARG A 121 -20.62 -14.74 -9.57
N GLY A 122 -21.13 -13.54 -9.30
CA GLY A 122 -22.48 -13.32 -8.76
C GLY A 122 -22.58 -13.40 -7.24
N GLU A 123 -21.45 -13.46 -6.52
CA GLU A 123 -21.44 -13.53 -5.06
C GLU A 123 -22.02 -12.27 -4.39
N GLY A 124 -22.02 -11.13 -5.10
CA GLY A 124 -22.63 -9.88 -4.64
C GLY A 124 -24.16 -9.92 -4.56
N GLU A 125 -24.82 -10.85 -5.26
CA GLU A 125 -26.29 -10.92 -5.31
C GLU A 125 -26.90 -11.38 -3.98
N LYS A 126 -26.13 -12.11 -3.16
CA LYS A 126 -26.53 -12.57 -1.83
C LYS A 126 -26.88 -11.42 -0.89
N TYR A 127 -26.24 -10.27 -1.08
CA TYR A 127 -26.41 -9.09 -0.22
C TYR A 127 -27.55 -8.18 -0.70
N ILE A 128 -28.14 -8.44 -1.87
CA ILE A 128 -29.29 -7.68 -2.41
C ILE A 128 -30.60 -8.09 -1.72
N PHE A 129 -30.71 -9.34 -1.26
CA PHE A 129 -31.94 -9.93 -0.71
C PHE A 129 -31.81 -10.35 0.77
N SER A 130 -30.78 -9.89 1.47
CA SER A 130 -30.59 -10.20 2.89
C SER A 130 -31.70 -9.55 3.74
N PRO A 131 -32.37 -10.30 4.65
CA PRO A 131 -33.51 -9.83 5.44
C PRO A 131 -33.18 -8.76 6.49
N GLU A 132 -31.90 -8.41 6.67
CA GLU A 132 -31.48 -7.28 7.53
C GLU A 132 -31.75 -5.90 6.89
N ASN A 133 -32.10 -5.86 5.59
CA ASN A 133 -32.40 -4.64 4.84
C ASN A 133 -33.91 -4.44 4.55
N SER A 134 -34.81 -5.14 5.25
CA SER A 134 -36.28 -4.97 5.15
C SER A 134 -36.90 -4.42 6.42
#